data_AF-A0A1H6E0U7-F1
#
_entry.id   AF-A0A1H6E0U7-F1
#
_cell.length_a   1.000
_cell.length_b   1.000
_cell.length_c   1.000
_cell.angle_alpha   90.00
_cell.angle_beta   90.00
_cell.angle_gamma   90.00
#
_symmetry.space_group_name_H-M   'P 1'
#
loop_
_entity.id
_entity.type
_entity.pdbx_description
1 polymer ?
#
loop_
_entity_poly.entity_id
_entity_poly.type
_entity_poly.pdbx_seq_one_letter_code
_entity_poly.pdbx_strand_id
1 'polypeptide(L)'
;MAHRTHRITAACPIHCLKAVLSAMAYNRLALAYEAPFDPPRTVGDVLKLAQDDKLNEITGLGPRRISEIEAALVFAGLPYRHTDPP
;
A
#
# COMPACT_ATOMS: atom_id res chain seq x y z
N MET A 1 -1.86 15.59 -21.03
CA MET A 1 -2.38 14.50 -20.19
C MET A 1 -3.23 15.12 -19.10
N ALA A 2 -4.56 14.91 -19.13
CA ALA A 2 -5.43 15.44 -18.09
C ALA A 2 -5.21 14.64 -16.80
N HIS A 3 -4.55 15.25 -15.81
CA HIS A 3 -4.60 14.75 -14.44
C HIS A 3 -6.04 14.89 -13.96
N ARG A 4 -6.88 13.88 -14.21
CA ARG A 4 -8.08 13.69 -13.41
C ARG A 4 -7.57 13.44 -12.00
N THR A 5 -7.76 14.41 -11.11
CA THR A 5 -7.54 14.30 -9.67
C THR A 5 -8.52 13.27 -9.13
N HIS A 6 -8.25 11.99 -9.41
CA HIS A 6 -9.07 10.89 -8.97
C HIS A 6 -8.74 10.65 -7.50
N ARG A 7 -9.71 10.91 -6.62
CA ARG A 7 -9.58 10.63 -5.21
C ARG A 7 -9.40 9.12 -5.04
N ILE A 8 -8.25 8.71 -4.53
CA ILE A 8 -8.00 7.32 -4.18
C ILE A 8 -8.87 6.97 -2.97
N THR A 9 -9.61 5.88 -3.06
CA THR A 9 -10.50 5.35 -2.02
C THR A 9 -10.17 3.87 -1.79
N ALA A 10 -10.65 3.28 -0.70
CA ALA A 10 -10.42 1.86 -0.42
C ALA A 10 -10.97 0.93 -1.53
N ALA A 11 -12.03 1.33 -2.23
CA ALA A 11 -12.61 0.56 -3.34
C ALA A 11 -11.80 0.67 -4.65
N CYS A 12 -10.81 1.58 -4.71
CA CYS A 12 -10.00 1.72 -5.89
C CYS A 12 -9.15 0.47 -6.14
N PRO A 13 -8.96 0.07 -7.41
CA PRO A 13 -7.99 -0.98 -7.74
C PRO A 13 -6.59 -0.60 -7.28
N ILE A 14 -5.76 -1.61 -6.97
CA ILE A 14 -4.40 -1.39 -6.50
C ILE A 14 -3.54 -0.55 -7.47
N HIS A 15 -3.79 -0.62 -8.77
CA HIS A 15 -3.03 0.14 -9.77
C HIS A 15 -3.16 1.67 -9.60
N CYS A 16 -4.17 2.16 -8.87
CA CYS A 16 -4.27 3.58 -8.50
C CYS A 16 -3.08 4.04 -7.64
N LEU A 17 -2.43 3.13 -6.90
CA LEU A 17 -1.25 3.44 -6.10
C LEU A 17 0.02 3.66 -6.95
N LYS A 18 0.03 3.30 -8.24
CA LYS A 18 1.17 3.61 -9.14
C LYS A 18 1.47 5.10 -9.24
N ALA A 19 0.48 5.95 -8.96
CA ALA A 19 0.65 7.40 -8.99
C ALA A 19 1.37 7.95 -7.75
N VAL A 20 1.42 7.19 -6.65
CA VAL A 20 1.93 7.65 -5.34
C VAL A 20 3.03 6.75 -4.77
N LEU A 21 3.28 5.59 -5.38
CA LEU A 21 4.35 4.66 -5.00
C LEU A 21 5.44 4.60 -6.08
N SER A 22 6.66 4.38 -5.64
CA SER A 22 7.76 3.94 -6.50
C SER A 22 7.43 2.59 -7.12
N ALA A 23 7.93 2.36 -8.34
CA ALA A 23 7.75 1.10 -9.05
C ALA A 23 8.24 -0.11 -8.23
N MET A 24 9.31 0.06 -7.44
CA MET A 24 9.85 -1.01 -6.59
C MET A 24 8.87 -1.41 -5.48
N ALA A 25 8.33 -0.43 -4.74
CA ALA A 25 7.35 -0.70 -3.69
C ALA A 25 6.07 -1.29 -4.29
N TYR A 26 5.55 -0.67 -5.35
CA TYR A 26 4.34 -1.13 -6.04
C TYR A 26 4.46 -2.58 -6.54
N ASN A 27 5.56 -2.93 -7.22
CA ASN A 27 5.69 -4.25 -7.83
C ASN A 27 5.76 -5.36 -6.78
N ARG A 28 6.49 -5.16 -5.67
CA ARG A 28 6.54 -6.14 -4.58
C ARG A 28 5.19 -6.29 -3.89
N LEU A 29 4.52 -5.17 -3.63
CA LEU A 29 3.19 -5.14 -3.03
C LEU A 29 2.14 -5.82 -3.91
N ALA A 30 2.06 -5.44 -5.19
CA ALA A 30 1.04 -5.92 -6.13
C ALA A 30 1.19 -7.41 -6.51
N LEU A 31 2.35 -8.00 -6.21
CA LEU A 31 2.60 -9.43 -6.38
C LEU A 31 2.52 -10.21 -5.08
N ALA A 32 2.35 -9.55 -3.91
CA ALA A 32 2.52 -10.16 -2.59
C ALA A 32 3.74 -11.08 -2.55
N TYR A 33 4.88 -10.55 -3.00
CA TYR A 33 6.04 -11.36 -3.36
C TYR A 33 6.49 -12.25 -2.19
N GLU A 34 6.38 -13.58 -2.39
CA GLU A 34 6.69 -14.65 -1.41
C GLU A 34 5.92 -14.57 -0.08
N ALA A 35 4.86 -13.77 0.00
CA ALA A 35 4.04 -13.67 1.19
C ALA A 35 3.07 -14.84 1.32
N PRO A 36 2.63 -15.22 2.54
CA PRO A 36 1.70 -16.33 2.78
C PRO A 36 0.23 -15.95 2.50
N PHE A 37 -0.02 -14.97 1.63
CA PHE A 37 -1.35 -14.48 1.29
C PHE A 37 -1.45 -14.06 -0.19
N ASP A 38 -2.68 -13.99 -0.68
CA ASP A 38 -2.95 -13.58 -2.06
C ASP A 38 -2.61 -12.10 -2.32
N PRO A 39 -2.17 -11.75 -3.55
CA PRO A 39 -1.90 -10.37 -3.91
C PRO A 39 -3.11 -9.44 -3.69
N PRO A 40 -2.89 -8.25 -3.08
CA PRO A 40 -3.95 -7.28 -2.88
C PRO A 40 -4.52 -6.79 -4.22
N ARG A 41 -5.85 -6.72 -4.33
CA ARG A 41 -6.54 -6.30 -5.56
C ARG A 41 -7.00 -4.86 -5.48
N THR A 42 -7.30 -4.39 -4.27
CA THR A 42 -7.81 -3.06 -3.97
C THR A 42 -6.88 -2.31 -3.04
N VAL A 43 -7.06 -0.99 -2.99
CA VAL A 43 -6.39 -0.12 -2.01
C VAL A 43 -6.83 -0.45 -0.57
N GLY A 44 -8.07 -0.92 -0.39
CA GLY A 44 -8.56 -1.41 0.90
C GLY A 44 -7.82 -2.66 1.39
N ASP A 45 -7.45 -3.57 0.48
CA ASP A 45 -6.63 -4.74 0.82
C ASP A 45 -5.25 -4.29 1.31
N VAL A 46 -4.63 -3.32 0.63
CA VAL A 46 -3.35 -2.73 1.05
C VAL A 46 -3.47 -2.05 2.41
N LEU A 47 -4.55 -1.29 2.63
CA LEU A 47 -4.81 -0.65 3.93
C LEU A 47 -4.93 -1.68 5.05
N LYS A 48 -5.62 -2.80 4.79
CA LYS A 48 -5.76 -3.89 5.76
C LYS A 48 -4.40 -4.54 6.04
N LEU A 49 -3.60 -4.83 5.01
CA LEU A 49 -2.25 -5.37 5.20
C LEU A 49 -1.36 -4.43 6.03
N ALA A 50 -1.49 -3.11 5.84
CA ALA A 50 -0.76 -2.13 6.64
C ALA A 50 -1.23 -2.13 8.10
N GLN A 51 -2.54 -2.17 8.34
CA GLN A 51 -3.12 -2.19 9.69
C GLN A 51 -2.85 -3.49 10.46
N ASP A 52 -2.74 -4.61 9.75
CA ASP A 52 -2.44 -5.92 10.34
C ASP A 52 -0.91 -6.17 10.46
N ASP A 53 -0.07 -5.16 10.19
CA ASP A 53 1.40 -5.25 10.11
C ASP A 53 1.95 -6.29 9.11
N LYS A 54 1.12 -6.80 8.20
CA LYS A 54 1.46 -7.87 7.24
C LYS A 54 2.31 -7.42 6.06
N LEU A 55 2.56 -6.11 5.92
CA LEU A 55 3.49 -5.61 4.91
C LEU A 55 4.92 -6.11 5.13
N ASN A 56 5.28 -6.44 6.38
CA ASN A 56 6.58 -7.02 6.73
C ASN A 56 6.76 -8.48 6.25
N GLU A 57 5.68 -9.18 5.91
CA GLU A 57 5.69 -10.56 5.41
C GLU A 57 5.98 -10.62 3.89
N ILE A 58 5.99 -9.47 3.19
CA ILE A 58 6.31 -9.40 1.76
C ILE A 58 7.82 -9.28 1.59
N THR A 59 8.43 -10.30 0.98
CA THR A 59 9.87 -10.31 0.72
C THR A 59 10.27 -9.11 -0.16
N GLY A 60 11.25 -8.34 0.32
CA GLY A 60 11.78 -7.16 -0.37
C GLY A 60 11.07 -5.84 -0.05
N LEU A 61 10.04 -5.85 0.81
CA LEU A 61 9.52 -4.63 1.45
C LEU A 61 10.24 -4.38 2.78
N GLY A 62 11.45 -3.83 2.71
CA GLY A 62 12.14 -3.34 3.90
C GLY A 62 11.45 -2.13 4.55
N PRO A 63 11.87 -1.71 5.76
CA PRO A 63 11.22 -0.64 6.54
C PRO A 63 10.97 0.64 5.74
N ARG A 64 11.96 1.07 4.94
CA ARG A 64 11.84 2.23 4.06
C ARG A 64 10.65 2.15 3.09
N ARG A 65 10.35 0.97 2.56
CA ARG A 65 9.26 0.77 1.58
C ARG A 65 7.92 0.59 2.25
N ILE A 66 7.90 0.00 3.43
CA ILE A 66 6.71 -0.03 4.28
C ILE A 66 6.29 1.41 4.61
N SER A 67 7.20 2.25 5.11
CA SER A 67 6.89 3.66 5.41
C SER A 67 6.47 4.46 4.17
N GLU A 68 7.00 4.14 3.00
CA GLU A 68 6.53 4.74 1.74
C GLU A 68 5.07 4.37 1.43
N ILE A 69 4.70 3.10 1.64
CA ILE A 69 3.33 2.63 1.44
C ILE A 69 2.38 3.30 2.44
N GLU A 70 2.73 3.34 3.71
CA GLU A 70 1.95 4.00 4.76
C GLU A 70 1.76 5.49 4.47
N ALA A 71 2.85 6.20 4.12
CA ALA A 71 2.79 7.60 3.77
C ALA A 71 1.90 7.85 2.54
N ALA A 72 1.95 6.97 1.53
CA ALA A 72 1.08 7.07 0.37
C ALA A 72 -0.39 6.84 0.70
N LEU A 73 -0.72 5.93 1.63
CA LEU A 73 -2.09 5.72 2.10
C LEU A 73 -2.61 6.93 2.88
N VAL A 74 -1.78 7.53 3.75
CA VAL A 74 -2.12 8.76 4.48
C VAL A 74 -2.30 9.94 3.51
N PHE A 75 -1.39 10.10 2.53
CA PHE A 75 -1.50 11.13 1.50
C PHE A 75 -2.77 10.97 0.64
N ALA A 76 -3.20 9.73 0.39
CA ALA A 76 -4.47 9.43 -0.25
C ALA A 76 -5.71 9.74 0.61
N GLY A 77 -5.52 10.13 1.89
CA GLY A 77 -6.59 10.44 2.83
C GLY A 77 -7.28 9.19 3.38
N LEU A 78 -6.60 8.05 3.39
CA LEU A 78 -7.13 6.80 3.94
C LEU A 78 -6.82 6.72 5.44
N PRO A 79 -7.76 6.24 6.27
CA PRO A 79 -7.55 6.13 7.71
C PRO A 79 -6.55 5.01 8.02
N TYR A 80 -5.27 5.37 8.07
CA TYR A 80 -4.21 4.51 8.59
C TYR A 80 -4.02 4.80 10.09
N ARG A 81 -4.19 3.78 10.93
CA ARG A 81 -3.85 3.85 12.35
C ARG A 81 -2.44 3.30 12.48
N HIS A 82 -1.46 4.18 12.69
CA HIS A 82 -0.16 3.73 13.16
C HIS A 82 -0.31 3.37 14.64
N THR A 83 -0.12 2.10 14.99
CA THR A 83 0.16 1.71 16.36
C THR A 83 1.60 2.08 16.67
N ASP A 84 1.82 3.24 17.27
CA ASP A 84 3.09 3.50 17.98
C ASP A 84 3.20 2.47 19.11
N PRO A 85 4.29 1.68 19.19
CA PRO A 85 4.57 0.90 20.38
C PRO A 85 4.83 1.87 21.56
N PRO A 86 4.34 1.56 22.78
CA PRO A 86 4.51 2.41 23.96
C PRO A 86 5.97 2.58 24.40
#